data_AF-A0A8D1KVL6-F1
#
_entry.id   AF-A0A8D1KVL6-F1
#
_cell.length_a   1.000
_cell.length_b   1.000
_cell.length_c   1.000
_cell.angle_alpha   90.00
_cell.angle_beta   90.00
_cell.angle_gamma   90.00
#
_symmetry.space_group_name_H-M   'P 1'
#
loop_
_entity.id
_entity.type
_entity.pdbx_description
1 polymer ?
#
loop_
_entity_poly.entity_id
_entity_poly.type
_entity_poly.pdbx_seq_one_letter_code
_entity_poly.pdbx_strand_id
1 'polypeptide(L)'
;MPVLTTDAESETGIPKSLSNEPPSETMEEIEHTCPQPRLTLTAPAPFADETSCQCQAPHEKLTIAQARLGTPVDRPVRVYADGIFDLFHSGHARALMQAKTLFPNSYLLVGVCSDDLTHKFKGFTVMNEAERYEALRHCRYVDEVIRDAPWTLTPEFLEKHKIDFVAHDDIPYSSAGSDDVYKHIKEAGMFVPTQRTEGISTSDIITRIVRDYDVYARRNLQRGYTAKELNVSFINNRRCIFQELSSKILKPTSPKQSPRSSP
;
A
#
# COMPACT_ATOMS: atom_id res chain seq x y z
N MET A 1 -22.04 -74.03 52.89
CA MET A 1 -21.33 -75.07 53.67
C MET A 1 -20.14 -75.54 52.84
N PRO A 2 -18.93 -75.67 53.39
CA PRO A 2 -18.34 -74.87 54.48
C PRO A 2 -16.88 -74.40 54.16
N VAL A 3 -16.28 -73.55 55.03
CA VAL A 3 -14.81 -73.45 55.32
C VAL A 3 -13.87 -72.97 54.16
N LEU A 4 -13.12 -71.85 54.26
CA LEU A 4 -11.90 -71.54 55.08
C LEU A 4 -10.70 -72.47 54.71
N THR A 5 -9.43 -72.08 54.57
CA THR A 5 -8.64 -70.81 54.74
C THR A 5 -7.43 -70.88 53.75
N THR A 6 -6.28 -70.17 53.74
CA THR A 6 -5.55 -69.19 54.61
C THR A 6 -4.49 -68.44 53.76
N ASP A 7 -4.19 -67.18 54.09
CA ASP A 7 -2.88 -66.58 54.50
C ASP A 7 -1.53 -67.21 54.05
N ALA A 8 -0.41 -66.50 53.87
CA ALA A 8 -0.09 -65.05 53.71
C ALA A 8 1.43 -64.84 53.41
N GLU A 9 1.81 -63.68 52.83
CA GLU A 9 3.12 -62.96 52.92
C GLU A 9 4.42 -63.70 52.46
N SER A 10 5.60 -63.07 52.23
CA SER A 10 6.10 -61.71 52.52
C SER A 10 7.03 -61.14 51.40
N GLU A 11 7.42 -59.87 51.53
CA GLU A 11 8.42 -59.12 50.70
C GLU A 11 9.88 -59.66 50.88
N THR A 12 10.94 -59.30 50.14
CA THR A 12 11.44 -57.99 49.62
C THR A 12 12.50 -58.18 48.49
N GLY A 13 12.87 -57.13 47.73
CA GLY A 13 14.16 -57.07 46.99
C GLY A 13 14.18 -56.38 45.60
N ILE A 14 14.75 -55.17 45.52
CA ILE A 14 14.95 -54.32 44.31
C ILE A 14 16.40 -53.74 44.41
N PRO A 15 17.14 -53.37 43.33
CA PRO A 15 16.82 -53.30 41.88
C PRO A 15 17.77 -54.11 40.95
N LYS A 16 17.51 -54.05 39.62
CA LYS A 16 18.53 -54.21 38.56
C LYS A 16 18.59 -52.94 37.70
N SER A 17 19.79 -52.59 37.23
CA SER A 17 20.05 -51.37 36.46
C SER A 17 20.25 -51.62 34.97
N LEU A 18 19.43 -50.93 34.15
CA LEU A 18 19.79 -50.31 32.86
C LEU A 18 20.69 -51.09 31.89
N SER A 19 20.07 -51.66 30.85
CA SER A 19 20.71 -51.95 29.56
C SER A 19 20.34 -50.84 28.56
N ASN A 20 21.33 -50.20 27.93
CA ASN A 20 21.09 -49.18 26.91
C ASN A 20 20.84 -49.82 25.53
N GLU A 21 19.59 -49.79 25.08
CA GLU A 21 19.22 -49.87 23.66
C GLU A 21 18.93 -48.43 23.15
N PRO A 22 19.30 -48.07 21.92
CA PRO A 22 18.94 -46.76 21.36
C PRO A 22 17.44 -46.70 21.03
N PRO A 23 16.72 -45.60 21.32
CA PRO A 23 15.35 -45.45 20.85
C PRO A 23 15.31 -45.40 19.32
N SER A 24 14.36 -46.12 18.72
CA SER A 24 14.01 -45.90 17.32
C SER A 24 13.45 -44.49 17.16
N GLU A 25 14.08 -43.65 16.34
CA GLU A 25 13.56 -42.33 15.99
C GLU A 25 12.22 -42.49 15.25
N THR A 26 11.11 -42.35 15.99
CA THR A 26 9.80 -42.11 15.39
C THR A 26 9.87 -40.76 14.70
N MET A 27 9.86 -40.75 13.37
CA MET A 27 9.71 -39.52 12.62
C MET A 27 8.36 -38.91 12.98
N GLU A 28 8.35 -37.83 13.75
CA GLU A 28 7.14 -37.06 14.00
C GLU A 28 6.65 -36.54 12.65
N GLU A 29 5.45 -36.97 12.25
CA GLU A 29 4.78 -36.38 11.09
C GLU A 29 4.46 -34.92 11.44
N ILE A 30 5.32 -34.00 10.98
CA ILE A 30 5.12 -32.56 11.13
C ILE A 30 3.87 -32.20 10.33
N GLU A 31 2.71 -32.21 10.99
CA GLU A 31 1.42 -31.90 10.38
C GLU A 31 1.54 -30.60 9.60
N HIS A 32 1.44 -30.71 8.27
CA HIS A 32 1.32 -29.58 7.37
C HIS A 32 -0.09 -28.99 7.52
N THR A 33 -0.31 -28.35 8.68
CA THR A 33 -1.48 -27.55 9.02
C THR A 33 -1.56 -26.39 8.06
N CYS A 34 -2.24 -26.63 6.93
CA CYS A 34 -2.46 -25.64 5.89
C CYS A 34 -3.05 -24.37 6.55
N PRO A 35 -2.39 -23.19 6.43
CA PRO A 35 -2.80 -22.02 7.17
C PRO A 35 -4.24 -21.64 6.80
N GLN A 36 -5.07 -21.45 7.84
CA GLN A 36 -6.50 -21.16 7.80
C GLN A 36 -6.98 -20.57 6.46
N PRO A 37 -7.89 -21.24 5.73
CA PRO A 37 -8.21 -20.89 4.35
C PRO A 37 -8.67 -19.43 4.28
N ARG A 38 -7.85 -18.60 3.63
CA ARG A 38 -8.14 -17.17 3.46
C ARG A 38 -9.46 -17.04 2.71
N LEU A 39 -10.39 -16.25 3.24
CA LEU A 39 -11.58 -15.79 2.51
C LEU A 39 -11.15 -15.27 1.12
N THR A 40 -11.58 -15.99 0.09
CA THR A 40 -11.24 -15.73 -1.31
C THR A 40 -12.25 -14.75 -1.89
N LEU A 41 -11.84 -13.49 -2.02
CA LEU A 41 -12.55 -12.54 -2.88
C LEU A 41 -12.32 -12.96 -4.33
N THR A 42 -13.42 -13.25 -5.05
CA THR A 42 -13.40 -13.71 -6.46
C THR A 42 -13.93 -12.66 -7.44
N ALA A 43 -14.34 -11.51 -6.95
CA ALA A 43 -14.85 -10.38 -7.72
C ALA A 43 -14.08 -9.09 -7.33
N PRO A 44 -13.94 -8.12 -8.26
CA PRO A 44 -13.43 -6.79 -7.93
C PRO A 44 -14.37 -6.07 -6.94
N ALA A 45 -13.84 -5.11 -6.18
CA ALA A 45 -14.69 -4.21 -5.39
C ALA A 45 -15.63 -3.43 -6.33
N PRO A 46 -16.93 -3.35 -6.02
CA PRO A 46 -17.90 -2.61 -6.82
C PRO A 46 -17.73 -1.09 -6.68
N PHE A 47 -18.33 -0.34 -7.61
CA PHE A 47 -18.44 1.11 -7.50
C PHE A 47 -19.65 1.52 -6.65
N ALA A 48 -19.56 2.67 -5.98
CA ALA A 48 -20.60 3.17 -5.07
C ALA A 48 -21.98 3.41 -5.71
N ASP A 49 -22.03 3.60 -7.04
CA ASP A 49 -23.27 3.67 -7.82
C ASP A 49 -23.83 2.29 -8.21
N GLU A 50 -22.99 1.25 -8.28
CA GLU A 50 -23.42 -0.15 -8.42
C GLU A 50 -24.02 -0.68 -7.10
N THR A 51 -23.49 -0.25 -5.96
CA THR A 51 -23.93 -0.65 -4.60
C THR A 51 -24.94 0.29 -3.96
N SER A 52 -25.58 1.19 -4.71
CA SER A 52 -26.39 2.30 -4.15
C SER A 52 -27.68 1.84 -3.45
N CYS A 53 -27.55 1.24 -2.27
CA CYS A 53 -28.65 0.74 -1.48
C CYS A 53 -29.43 1.91 -0.87
N GLN A 54 -30.71 2.02 -1.23
CA GLN A 54 -31.62 3.09 -0.79
C GLN A 54 -32.08 2.89 0.67
N CYS A 55 -31.16 2.52 1.56
CA CYS A 55 -31.42 2.22 2.96
C CYS A 55 -31.76 3.50 3.72
N GLN A 56 -33.05 3.78 3.90
CA GLN A 56 -33.56 4.95 4.64
C GLN A 56 -33.28 4.89 6.16
N ALA A 57 -32.59 3.85 6.64
CA ALA A 57 -32.15 3.73 8.03
C ALA A 57 -31.26 4.93 8.42
N PRO A 58 -31.59 5.67 9.51
CA PRO A 58 -30.78 6.80 10.00
C PRO A 58 -29.32 6.40 10.25
N HIS A 59 -28.40 7.25 9.82
CA HIS A 59 -26.97 7.03 10.00
C HIS A 59 -26.45 7.78 11.24
N GLU A 60 -26.69 7.19 12.41
CA GLU A 60 -26.06 7.68 13.64
C GLU A 60 -24.54 7.45 13.58
N LYS A 61 -23.77 8.51 13.82
CA LYS A 61 -22.30 8.52 13.80
C LYS A 61 -21.77 7.79 15.03
N LEU A 62 -20.82 6.89 14.82
CA LEU A 62 -20.16 6.17 15.90
C LEU A 62 -19.04 6.99 16.54
N THR A 63 -18.87 6.92 17.86
CA THR A 63 -17.64 7.37 18.51
C THR A 63 -16.50 6.35 18.30
N ILE A 64 -15.25 6.80 18.33
CA ILE A 64 -14.06 5.93 18.23
C ILE A 64 -14.08 4.82 19.31
N ALA A 65 -14.63 5.12 20.49
CA ALA A 65 -14.78 4.13 21.57
C ALA A 65 -15.77 3.01 21.20
N GLN A 66 -16.96 3.35 20.71
CA GLN A 66 -17.96 2.36 20.25
C GLN A 66 -17.41 1.53 19.07
N ALA A 67 -16.80 2.20 18.08
CA ALA A 67 -16.22 1.54 16.91
C ALA A 67 -15.10 0.54 17.29
N ARG A 68 -14.30 0.83 18.32
CA ARG A 68 -13.25 -0.07 18.83
C ARG A 68 -13.78 -1.26 19.64
N LEU A 69 -14.93 -1.11 20.32
CA LEU A 69 -15.61 -2.22 21.00
C LEU A 69 -16.19 -3.25 20.00
N GLY A 70 -16.35 -2.85 18.74
CA GLY A 70 -16.94 -3.67 17.68
C GLY A 70 -18.42 -3.37 17.50
N THR A 71 -18.88 -3.45 16.26
CA THR A 71 -20.28 -3.18 15.87
C THR A 71 -20.98 -4.44 15.36
N PRO A 72 -22.33 -4.48 15.39
CA PRO A 72 -23.11 -5.56 14.80
C PRO A 72 -22.71 -5.87 13.35
N VAL A 73 -22.82 -7.13 12.94
CA VAL A 73 -22.33 -7.63 11.63
C VAL A 73 -22.98 -6.88 10.46
N ASP A 74 -24.25 -6.51 10.61
CA ASP A 74 -25.07 -5.73 9.68
C ASP A 74 -24.79 -4.22 9.69
N ARG A 75 -24.07 -3.71 10.70
CA ARG A 75 -23.66 -2.30 10.85
C ARG A 75 -22.13 -2.21 10.96
N PRO A 76 -21.36 -2.50 9.91
CA PRO A 76 -19.91 -2.23 9.90
C PRO A 76 -19.64 -0.73 10.08
N VAL A 77 -18.47 -0.41 10.62
CA VAL A 77 -17.92 0.95 10.70
C VAL A 77 -17.48 1.36 9.30
N ARG A 78 -18.12 2.39 8.72
CA ARG A 78 -17.85 2.86 7.36
C ARG A 78 -16.69 3.86 7.39
N VAL A 79 -15.51 3.38 7.07
CA VAL A 79 -14.28 4.17 6.94
C VAL A 79 -14.14 4.62 5.50
N TYR A 80 -13.82 5.89 5.28
CA TYR A 80 -13.50 6.44 3.98
C TYR A 80 -12.03 6.83 3.92
N ALA A 81 -11.32 6.43 2.86
CA ALA A 81 -9.99 6.91 2.55
C ALA A 81 -9.99 7.55 1.15
N ASP A 82 -9.21 8.59 0.94
CA ASP A 82 -9.15 9.32 -0.32
C ASP A 82 -7.74 9.52 -0.86
N GLY A 83 -7.67 9.84 -2.15
CA GLY A 83 -6.42 10.12 -2.82
C GLY A 83 -6.50 10.05 -4.34
N ILE A 84 -5.32 10.14 -4.95
CA ILE A 84 -5.17 10.09 -6.42
C ILE A 84 -4.94 8.65 -6.88
N PHE A 85 -4.15 7.89 -6.11
CA PHE A 85 -3.77 6.50 -6.38
C PHE A 85 -3.01 6.26 -7.70
N ASP A 86 -2.47 7.31 -8.30
CA ASP A 86 -1.60 7.25 -9.48
C ASP A 86 -0.35 6.38 -9.26
N LEU A 87 -0.01 5.57 -10.28
CA LEU A 87 0.92 4.44 -10.22
C LEU A 87 0.71 3.58 -8.96
N PHE A 88 -0.51 3.01 -8.80
CA PHE A 88 -0.92 2.32 -7.58
C PHE A 88 0.11 1.29 -7.08
N HIS A 89 0.60 1.50 -5.86
CA HIS A 89 1.78 0.83 -5.33
C HIS A 89 1.60 0.43 -3.86
N SER A 90 2.53 -0.40 -3.34
CA SER A 90 2.42 -0.97 -1.99
C SER A 90 2.23 0.04 -0.86
N GLY A 91 2.74 1.27 -0.99
CA GLY A 91 2.47 2.36 -0.04
C GLY A 91 0.99 2.74 0.07
N HIS A 92 0.25 2.81 -1.05
CA HIS A 92 -1.19 3.03 -1.04
C HIS A 92 -1.92 1.82 -0.46
N ALA A 93 -1.58 0.61 -0.91
CA ALA A 93 -2.19 -0.62 -0.40
C ALA A 93 -1.98 -0.81 1.11
N ARG A 94 -0.86 -0.33 1.69
CA ARG A 94 -0.59 -0.35 3.14
C ARG A 94 -1.34 0.74 3.92
N ALA A 95 -1.63 1.90 3.33
CA ALA A 95 -2.53 2.90 3.94
C ALA A 95 -3.98 2.38 3.98
N LEU A 96 -4.45 1.81 2.86
CA LEU A 96 -5.77 1.17 2.77
C LEU A 96 -5.89 -0.06 3.69
N MET A 97 -4.83 -0.86 3.85
CA MET A 97 -4.75 -1.92 4.85
C MET A 97 -4.99 -1.38 6.26
N GLN A 98 -4.26 -0.32 6.66
CA GLN A 98 -4.42 0.30 7.97
C GLN A 98 -5.87 0.74 8.18
N ALA A 99 -6.44 1.50 7.23
CA ALA A 99 -7.83 1.97 7.25
C ALA A 99 -8.86 0.82 7.42
N LYS A 100 -8.71 -0.27 6.66
CA LYS A 100 -9.56 -1.48 6.79
C LYS A 100 -9.40 -2.19 8.14
N THR A 101 -8.23 -2.09 8.77
CA THR A 101 -7.95 -2.73 10.08
C THR A 101 -8.15 -1.83 11.31
N LEU A 102 -8.66 -0.59 11.16
CA LEU A 102 -8.84 0.35 12.28
C LEU A 102 -9.81 -0.16 13.36
N PHE A 103 -10.83 -0.93 12.96
CA PHE A 103 -11.90 -1.43 13.81
C PHE A 103 -12.19 -2.91 13.53
N PRO A 104 -12.75 -3.68 14.49
CA PRO A 104 -12.99 -5.12 14.33
C PRO A 104 -13.94 -5.47 13.17
N ASN A 105 -14.86 -4.56 12.84
CA ASN A 105 -15.83 -4.70 11.76
C ASN A 105 -15.84 -3.42 10.89
N SER A 106 -14.83 -3.26 10.04
CA SER A 106 -14.70 -2.10 9.14
C SER A 106 -15.19 -2.42 7.73
N TYR A 107 -15.83 -1.44 7.09
CA TYR A 107 -16.11 -1.40 5.66
C TYR A 107 -15.39 -0.17 5.07
N LEU A 108 -14.45 -0.38 4.15
CA LEU A 108 -13.59 0.64 3.58
C LEU A 108 -14.13 1.08 2.21
N LEU A 109 -14.66 2.29 2.19
CA LEU A 109 -14.88 3.07 0.96
C LEU A 109 -13.56 3.74 0.58
N VAL A 110 -13.23 3.77 -0.72
CA VAL A 110 -12.10 4.58 -1.21
C VAL A 110 -12.52 5.54 -2.30
N GLY A 111 -12.34 6.84 -2.03
CA GLY A 111 -12.60 7.93 -2.97
C GLY A 111 -11.40 8.23 -3.85
N VAL A 112 -11.61 8.27 -5.16
CA VAL A 112 -10.58 8.60 -6.15
C VAL A 112 -10.93 9.90 -6.87
N CYS A 113 -10.07 10.91 -6.76
CA CYS A 113 -10.27 12.18 -7.45
C CYS A 113 -10.17 12.00 -8.98
N SER A 114 -11.02 12.70 -9.73
CA SER A 114 -10.95 12.81 -11.19
C SER A 114 -9.63 13.47 -11.65
N ASP A 115 -9.25 13.24 -12.91
CA ASP A 115 -8.05 13.85 -13.49
C ASP A 115 -8.17 15.39 -13.51
N ASP A 116 -9.32 15.94 -13.86
CA ASP A 116 -9.60 17.38 -13.86
C ASP A 116 -9.34 18.04 -12.50
N LEU A 117 -9.86 17.46 -11.40
CA LEU A 117 -9.60 17.96 -10.04
C LEU A 117 -8.11 17.81 -9.68
N THR A 118 -7.50 16.69 -10.05
CA THR A 118 -6.10 16.40 -9.71
C THR A 118 -5.14 17.36 -10.41
N HIS A 119 -5.33 17.58 -11.72
CA HIS A 119 -4.48 18.46 -12.53
C HIS A 119 -4.63 19.92 -12.10
N LYS A 120 -5.85 20.33 -11.69
CA LYS A 120 -6.15 21.67 -11.17
C LYS A 120 -5.52 21.98 -9.82
N PHE A 121 -5.48 21.02 -8.90
CA PHE A 121 -5.13 21.27 -7.48
C PHE A 121 -3.83 20.60 -6.99
N LYS A 122 -3.14 19.82 -7.83
CA LYS A 122 -1.91 19.10 -7.47
C LYS A 122 -0.91 18.95 -8.63
N GLY A 123 -1.40 18.59 -9.82
CA GLY A 123 -0.57 18.37 -11.01
C GLY A 123 -0.96 17.11 -11.78
N PHE A 124 -0.18 16.78 -12.81
CA PHE A 124 -0.47 15.69 -13.74
C PHE A 124 -0.41 14.29 -13.10
N THR A 125 -1.26 13.40 -13.61
CA THR A 125 -1.26 11.96 -13.39
C THR A 125 -0.55 11.24 -14.53
N VAL A 126 0.05 10.07 -14.26
CA VAL A 126 0.61 9.17 -15.28
C VAL A 126 -0.45 8.19 -15.78
N MET A 127 -1.24 7.63 -14.85
CA MET A 127 -2.41 6.80 -15.13
C MET A 127 -3.67 7.69 -15.18
N ASN A 128 -4.54 7.49 -16.17
CA ASN A 128 -5.80 8.22 -16.24
C ASN A 128 -6.79 7.76 -15.15
N GLU A 129 -7.83 8.54 -14.90
CA GLU A 129 -8.77 8.28 -13.82
C GLU A 129 -9.44 6.90 -13.90
N ALA A 130 -9.79 6.40 -15.09
CA ALA A 130 -10.38 5.07 -15.25
C ALA A 130 -9.39 3.94 -14.90
N GLU A 131 -8.11 4.11 -15.23
CA GLU A 131 -7.04 3.19 -14.82
C GLU A 131 -6.83 3.23 -13.30
N ARG A 132 -6.90 4.42 -12.69
CA ARG A 132 -6.79 4.62 -11.22
C ARG A 132 -7.99 4.05 -10.47
N TYR A 133 -9.21 4.20 -11.02
CA TYR A 133 -10.43 3.59 -10.50
C TYR A 133 -10.33 2.06 -10.52
N GLU A 134 -10.01 1.45 -11.67
CA GLU A 134 -9.93 -0.01 -11.81
C GLU A 134 -8.80 -0.60 -10.96
N ALA A 135 -7.63 0.05 -10.88
CA ALA A 135 -6.51 -0.40 -10.04
C ALA A 135 -6.89 -0.54 -8.55
N LEU A 136 -7.78 0.30 -8.03
CA LEU A 136 -8.26 0.17 -6.65
C LEU A 136 -9.20 -1.02 -6.42
N ARG A 137 -10.00 -1.40 -7.41
CA ARG A 137 -10.98 -2.49 -7.25
C ARG A 137 -10.33 -3.85 -7.01
N HIS A 138 -9.07 -3.98 -7.40
CA HIS A 138 -8.23 -5.17 -7.18
C HIS A 138 -7.38 -5.07 -5.90
N CYS A 139 -7.52 -3.99 -5.11
CA CYS A 139 -6.87 -3.87 -3.81
C CYS A 139 -7.61 -4.69 -2.75
N ARG A 140 -6.93 -5.69 -2.17
CA ARG A 140 -7.43 -6.65 -1.18
C ARG A 140 -8.24 -6.06 0.01
N TYR A 141 -8.06 -4.79 0.31
CA TYR A 141 -8.61 -4.15 1.52
C TYR A 141 -9.84 -3.26 1.25
N VAL A 142 -10.19 -3.04 -0.01
CA VAL A 142 -11.26 -2.13 -0.44
C VAL A 142 -12.57 -2.89 -0.59
N ASP A 143 -13.66 -2.34 -0.04
CA ASP A 143 -15.00 -2.91 -0.18
C ASP A 143 -15.87 -2.13 -1.20
N GLU A 144 -15.61 -0.83 -1.39
CA GLU A 144 -16.40 0.06 -2.27
C GLU A 144 -15.50 1.16 -2.87
N VAL A 145 -15.61 1.44 -4.18
CA VAL A 145 -14.86 2.52 -4.84
C VAL A 145 -15.79 3.68 -5.22
N ILE A 146 -15.49 4.88 -4.72
CA ILE A 146 -16.18 6.12 -5.10
C ILE A 146 -15.35 6.82 -6.19
N ARG A 147 -15.94 6.93 -7.39
CA ARG A 147 -15.41 7.70 -8.52
C ARG A 147 -15.75 9.19 -8.38
N ASP A 148 -14.97 10.04 -9.04
CA ASP A 148 -15.05 11.52 -8.96
C ASP A 148 -15.18 12.05 -7.51
N ALA A 149 -14.25 11.61 -6.65
CA ALA A 149 -14.25 12.03 -5.26
C ALA A 149 -13.91 13.54 -5.11
N PRO A 150 -14.60 14.27 -4.22
CA PRO A 150 -14.43 15.72 -4.08
C PRO A 150 -13.08 16.06 -3.44
N TRP A 151 -12.50 17.19 -3.83
CA TRP A 151 -11.19 17.66 -3.32
C TRP A 151 -11.21 18.07 -1.84
N THR A 152 -12.37 18.52 -1.36
CA THR A 152 -12.64 18.81 0.05
C THR A 152 -13.97 18.12 0.37
N LEU A 153 -13.99 17.33 1.44
CA LEU A 153 -15.19 16.65 1.88
C LEU A 153 -16.27 17.66 2.31
N THR A 154 -17.54 17.30 2.12
CA THR A 154 -18.70 18.12 2.50
C THR A 154 -19.66 17.30 3.38
N PRO A 155 -20.49 17.94 4.23
CA PRO A 155 -21.46 17.23 5.05
C PRO A 155 -22.41 16.35 4.23
N GLU A 156 -22.81 16.80 3.05
CA GLU A 156 -23.71 16.07 2.14
C GLU A 156 -23.04 14.81 1.59
N PHE A 157 -21.73 14.85 1.31
CA PHE A 157 -20.95 13.69 0.88
C PHE A 157 -20.79 12.67 2.02
N LEU A 158 -20.47 13.14 3.23
CA LEU A 158 -20.31 12.31 4.44
C LEU A 158 -21.62 11.61 4.83
N GLU A 159 -22.77 12.26 4.61
CA GLU A 159 -24.08 11.68 4.86
C GLU A 159 -24.52 10.73 3.74
N LYS A 160 -24.40 11.14 2.47
CA LYS A 160 -24.73 10.32 1.28
C LYS A 160 -24.06 8.94 1.33
N HIS A 161 -22.78 8.89 1.66
CA HIS A 161 -21.98 7.66 1.69
C HIS A 161 -21.96 6.99 3.08
N LYS A 162 -22.64 7.59 4.06
CA LYS A 162 -22.74 7.12 5.46
C LYS A 162 -21.38 6.86 6.11
N ILE A 163 -20.50 7.87 6.06
CA ILE A 163 -19.11 7.78 6.50
C ILE A 163 -19.02 8.07 8.01
N ASP A 164 -18.56 7.10 8.80
CA ASP A 164 -18.27 7.27 10.23
C ASP A 164 -16.92 7.99 10.44
N PHE A 165 -15.88 7.57 9.72
CA PHE A 165 -14.51 8.06 9.90
C PHE A 165 -13.78 8.26 8.57
N VAL A 166 -12.82 9.19 8.56
CA VAL A 166 -11.93 9.47 7.41
C VAL A 166 -10.50 9.07 7.76
N ALA A 167 -9.83 8.34 6.87
CA ALA A 167 -8.49 7.78 7.07
C ALA A 167 -7.52 8.26 5.98
N HIS A 168 -6.64 9.20 6.34
CA HIS A 168 -5.51 9.69 5.55
C HIS A 168 -4.25 9.72 6.44
N ASP A 169 -3.06 10.08 5.93
CA ASP A 169 -1.94 10.44 6.81
C ASP A 169 -2.13 11.83 7.44
N ASP A 170 -1.54 12.06 8.61
CA ASP A 170 -1.85 13.22 9.46
C ASP A 170 -1.23 14.55 8.99
N ILE A 171 -0.38 14.51 7.94
CA ILE A 171 0.30 15.70 7.43
C ILE A 171 -0.76 16.69 6.91
N PRO A 172 -0.75 17.98 7.34
CA PRO A 172 -1.66 19.00 6.84
C PRO A 172 -1.64 19.07 5.31
N TYR A 173 -2.78 18.80 4.67
CA TYR A 173 -2.85 18.72 3.21
C TYR A 173 -3.27 20.10 2.65
N SER A 174 -2.27 20.96 2.48
CA SER A 174 -2.46 22.33 1.99
C SER A 174 -2.72 22.36 0.48
N SER A 175 -3.91 22.82 0.10
CA SER A 175 -4.34 22.93 -1.29
C SER A 175 -5.62 23.78 -1.40
N ALA A 176 -5.95 24.23 -2.61
CA ALA A 176 -7.17 24.97 -2.95
C ALA A 176 -7.46 26.25 -2.10
N GLY A 177 -6.46 26.79 -1.39
CA GLY A 177 -6.61 27.93 -0.47
C GLY A 177 -6.89 27.56 1.00
N SER A 178 -6.82 26.27 1.36
CA SER A 178 -6.78 25.80 2.75
C SER A 178 -5.38 25.35 3.16
N ASP A 179 -5.02 25.55 4.43
CA ASP A 179 -3.81 25.02 5.05
C ASP A 179 -3.89 23.50 5.30
N ASP A 180 -5.10 22.98 5.50
CA ASP A 180 -5.42 21.55 5.59
C ASP A 180 -6.87 21.32 5.16
N VAL A 181 -7.11 20.57 4.08
CA VAL A 181 -8.48 20.24 3.65
C VAL A 181 -9.22 19.37 4.68
N TYR A 182 -8.50 18.57 5.48
CA TYR A 182 -9.09 17.70 6.50
C TYR A 182 -9.34 18.41 7.84
N LYS A 183 -9.01 19.71 7.99
CA LYS A 183 -9.13 20.44 9.26
C LYS A 183 -10.50 20.27 9.92
N HIS A 184 -11.58 20.46 9.17
CA HIS A 184 -12.95 20.34 9.66
C HIS A 184 -13.32 18.91 10.09
N ILE A 185 -12.72 17.89 9.47
CA ILE A 185 -12.88 16.46 9.81
C ILE A 185 -12.12 16.13 11.11
N LYS A 186 -10.92 16.71 11.28
CA LYS A 186 -10.13 16.63 12.51
C LYS A 186 -10.84 17.32 13.68
N GLU A 187 -11.39 18.51 13.46
CA GLU A 187 -12.20 19.27 14.44
C GLU A 187 -13.50 18.54 14.82
N ALA A 188 -14.12 17.81 13.87
CA ALA A 188 -15.29 16.96 14.13
C ALA A 188 -14.95 15.62 14.86
N GLY A 189 -13.68 15.31 15.11
CA GLY A 189 -13.25 14.05 15.74
C GLY A 189 -13.44 12.81 14.85
N MET A 190 -13.70 13.00 13.55
CA MET A 190 -13.93 11.92 12.57
C MET A 190 -12.64 11.46 11.86
N PHE A 191 -11.53 12.19 12.02
CA PHE A 191 -10.25 11.86 11.38
C PHE A 191 -9.49 10.79 12.14
N VAL A 192 -8.98 9.76 11.44
CA VAL A 192 -8.16 8.70 12.01
C VAL A 192 -6.85 8.57 11.21
N PRO A 193 -5.69 8.91 11.81
CA PRO A 193 -4.44 9.00 11.07
C PRO A 193 -3.86 7.61 10.71
N THR A 194 -3.39 7.50 9.47
CA THR A 194 -2.61 6.35 8.95
C THR A 194 -1.14 6.72 8.77
N GLN A 195 -0.27 5.72 8.71
CA GLN A 195 1.17 5.90 8.53
C GLN A 195 1.59 5.66 7.08
N ARG A 196 2.39 6.58 6.55
CA ARG A 196 2.98 6.49 5.21
C ARG A 196 4.02 5.36 5.17
N THR A 197 4.16 4.69 4.03
CA THR A 197 5.24 3.71 3.83
C THR A 197 6.47 4.41 3.27
N GLU A 198 7.60 4.33 3.99
CA GLU A 198 8.89 4.84 3.52
C GLU A 198 9.43 4.04 2.31
N GLY A 199 10.30 4.69 1.51
CA GLY A 199 10.99 4.04 0.39
C GLY A 199 10.15 3.75 -0.85
N ILE A 200 8.88 4.19 -0.91
CA ILE A 200 8.04 4.12 -2.12
C ILE A 200 7.05 5.29 -2.24
N SER A 201 6.96 5.88 -3.43
CA SER A 201 5.89 6.82 -3.82
C SER A 201 5.79 6.93 -5.34
N THR A 202 4.68 7.43 -5.88
CA THR A 202 4.50 7.77 -7.30
C THR A 202 5.69 8.58 -7.83
N SER A 203 6.08 9.65 -7.12
CA SER A 203 7.20 10.53 -7.50
C SER A 203 8.55 9.83 -7.54
N ASP A 204 8.79 8.88 -6.62
CA ASP A 204 10.01 8.07 -6.56
C ASP A 204 10.05 7.03 -7.69
N ILE A 205 8.93 6.36 -7.99
CA ILE A 205 8.80 5.45 -9.15
C ILE A 205 9.10 6.21 -10.45
N ILE A 206 8.51 7.40 -10.64
CA ILE A 206 8.79 8.28 -11.79
C ILE A 206 10.28 8.68 -11.80
N THR A 207 10.86 9.05 -10.66
CA THR A 207 12.27 9.46 -10.56
C THR A 207 13.23 8.33 -10.94
N ARG A 208 12.93 7.08 -10.59
CA ARG A 208 13.70 5.90 -11.01
C ARG A 208 13.65 5.73 -12.54
N ILE A 209 12.44 5.72 -13.11
CA ILE A 209 12.23 5.57 -14.56
C ILE A 209 12.94 6.67 -15.36
N VAL A 210 12.78 7.93 -14.96
CA VAL A 210 13.41 9.08 -15.64
C VAL A 210 14.94 9.03 -15.54
N ARG A 211 15.49 8.67 -14.37
CA ARG A 211 16.94 8.55 -14.17
C ARG A 211 17.56 7.50 -15.09
N ASP A 212 16.94 6.33 -15.20
CA ASP A 212 17.45 5.22 -16.00
C ASP A 212 17.27 5.52 -17.51
N TYR A 213 16.17 6.16 -17.90
CA TYR A 213 15.97 6.67 -19.26
C TYR A 213 17.02 7.73 -19.65
N ASP A 214 17.34 8.69 -18.78
CA ASP A 214 18.38 9.70 -19.03
C ASP A 214 19.79 9.07 -19.17
N VAL A 215 20.07 7.96 -18.50
CA VAL A 215 21.32 7.20 -18.68
C VAL A 215 21.29 6.41 -19.99
N TYR A 216 20.18 5.77 -20.33
CA TYR A 216 19.97 5.04 -21.59
C TYR A 216 20.10 5.96 -22.81
N ALA A 217 19.40 7.10 -22.81
CA ALA A 217 19.40 8.06 -23.91
C ALA A 217 20.82 8.59 -24.19
N ARG A 218 21.53 9.07 -23.16
CA ARG A 218 22.92 9.57 -23.30
C ARG A 218 23.87 8.50 -23.83
N ARG A 219 23.76 7.25 -23.34
CA ARG A 219 24.60 6.12 -23.80
C ARG A 219 24.40 5.81 -25.27
N ASN A 220 23.16 5.89 -25.78
CA ASN A 220 22.88 5.57 -27.19
C ASN A 220 23.14 6.74 -28.14
N LEU A 221 22.93 7.99 -27.71
CA LEU A 221 23.41 9.17 -28.45
C LEU A 221 24.94 9.11 -28.68
N GLN A 222 25.71 8.74 -27.65
CA GLN A 222 27.16 8.52 -27.76
C GLN A 222 27.57 7.35 -28.69
N ARG A 223 26.63 6.46 -29.02
CA ARG A 223 26.82 5.34 -29.96
C ARG A 223 26.38 5.68 -31.40
N GLY A 224 25.92 6.92 -31.64
CA GLY A 224 25.51 7.39 -32.96
C GLY A 224 24.01 7.23 -33.28
N TYR A 225 23.19 6.73 -32.35
CA TYR A 225 21.74 6.75 -32.52
C TYR A 225 21.20 8.18 -32.48
N THR A 226 20.20 8.48 -33.29
CA THR A 226 19.58 9.82 -33.32
C THR A 226 18.55 9.99 -32.20
N ALA A 227 18.33 11.24 -31.78
CA ALA A 227 17.29 11.57 -30.81
C ALA A 227 15.87 11.17 -31.28
N LYS A 228 15.64 11.07 -32.60
CA LYS A 228 14.34 10.64 -33.17
C LYS A 228 14.09 9.16 -32.97
N GLU A 229 15.11 8.31 -33.14
CA GLU A 229 15.02 6.86 -32.91
C GLU A 229 14.88 6.53 -31.42
N LEU A 230 15.45 7.37 -30.55
CA LEU A 230 15.36 7.22 -29.10
C LEU A 230 14.11 7.87 -28.48
N ASN A 231 13.22 8.47 -29.29
CA ASN A 231 12.07 9.27 -28.85
C ASN A 231 12.41 10.39 -27.82
N VAL A 232 13.62 10.95 -27.91
CA VAL A 232 14.09 12.02 -27.05
C VAL A 232 13.62 13.36 -27.61
N SER A 233 12.73 14.04 -26.88
CA SER A 233 12.20 15.34 -27.29
C SER A 233 13.30 16.39 -27.47
N PHE A 234 13.10 17.29 -28.44
CA PHE A 234 14.15 18.20 -28.94
C PHE A 234 14.74 19.14 -27.86
N ILE A 235 13.98 19.38 -26.79
CA ILE A 235 14.38 20.20 -25.63
C ILE A 235 15.54 19.53 -24.86
N ASN A 236 15.43 18.23 -24.58
CA ASN A 236 16.50 17.48 -23.89
C ASN A 236 17.75 17.35 -24.75
N ASN A 237 17.60 17.26 -26.08
CA ASN A 237 18.73 17.19 -27.01
C ASN A 237 19.63 18.44 -26.90
N ARG A 238 19.05 19.65 -26.96
CA ARG A 238 19.83 20.90 -26.80
C ARG A 238 20.51 21.01 -25.43
N ARG A 239 19.87 20.54 -24.36
CA ARG A 239 20.43 20.52 -23.00
C ARG A 239 21.60 19.53 -22.87
N CYS A 240 21.48 18.35 -23.47
CA CYS A 240 22.54 17.34 -23.50
C CYS A 240 23.76 17.83 -24.30
N ILE A 241 23.55 18.39 -25.50
CA ILE A 241 24.62 18.98 -26.32
C ILE A 241 25.33 20.11 -25.54
N PHE A 242 24.58 20.99 -24.86
CA PHE A 242 25.17 22.06 -24.07
C PHE A 242 26.02 21.53 -22.90
N GLN A 243 25.54 20.53 -22.17
CA GLN A 243 26.32 19.87 -21.11
C GLN A 243 27.59 19.19 -21.65
N GLU A 244 27.50 18.52 -22.80
CA GLU A 244 28.66 17.88 -23.43
C GLU A 244 29.70 18.91 -23.89
N LEU A 245 29.26 20.02 -24.49
CA LEU A 245 30.12 21.16 -24.84
C LEU A 245 30.78 21.78 -23.60
N SER A 246 30.03 22.06 -22.53
CA SER A 246 30.61 22.53 -21.26
C SER A 246 31.64 21.53 -20.71
N SER A 247 31.38 20.23 -20.78
CA SER A 247 32.32 19.20 -20.29
C SER A 247 33.61 19.10 -21.13
N LYS A 248 33.54 19.45 -22.42
CA LYS A 248 34.70 19.55 -23.32
C LYS A 248 35.50 20.85 -23.07
N ILE A 249 34.82 21.95 -22.73
CA ILE A 249 35.45 23.23 -22.38
C ILE A 249 36.12 23.16 -20.99
N LEU A 250 35.53 22.48 -20.00
CA LEU A 250 36.10 22.34 -18.65
C LEU A 250 37.25 21.31 -18.54
N LYS A 251 37.58 20.57 -19.61
CA LYS A 251 38.73 19.65 -19.63
C LYS A 251 39.88 20.28 -20.41
N PRO A 252 40.83 20.99 -19.75
CA PRO A 252 42.00 21.53 -20.43
C PRO A 252 42.82 20.40 -21.06
N THR A 253 43.16 20.55 -22.33
CA THR A 253 43.92 19.57 -23.09
C THR A 253 45.35 19.45 -22.56
N SER A 254 45.65 18.37 -21.85
CA SER A 254 47.00 18.04 -21.39
C SER A 254 47.97 17.95 -22.59
N PRO A 255 49.13 18.64 -22.58
CA PRO A 255 50.07 18.57 -23.68
C PRO A 255 50.60 17.14 -23.89
N LYS A 256 50.65 16.69 -25.15
CA LYS A 256 51.30 15.43 -25.51
C LYS A 256 52.80 15.55 -25.20
N GLN A 257 53.33 14.65 -24.38
CA GLN A 257 54.78 14.51 -24.23
C GLN A 257 55.39 13.99 -25.54
N SER A 258 56.52 14.56 -25.94
CA SER A 258 57.30 14.09 -27.09
C SER A 258 58.02 12.78 -26.78
N PRO A 259 58.28 11.92 -27.79
CA PRO A 259 59.03 10.69 -27.59
C PRO A 259 60.48 11.01 -27.19
N ARG A 260 60.99 10.35 -26.15
CA ARG A 260 62.42 10.39 -25.82
C ARG A 260 63.21 9.56 -26.82
N SER A 261 64.22 10.16 -27.43
CA SER A 261 65.30 9.44 -28.10
C SER A 261 66.34 8.97 -27.07
N SER A 262 66.75 7.72 -27.21
CA SER A 262 67.90 7.08 -26.57
C SER A 262 68.77 6.46 -27.68
N PRO A 263 70.04 6.08 -27.46
CA PRO A 263 70.78 6.04 -26.20
C PRO A 263 71.37 7.39 -25.75
#